data_AF-A0A803L0I7-F1
#
_entry.id   AF-A0A803L0I7-F1
#
_cell.length_a   1.000
_cell.length_b   1.000
_cell.length_c   1.000
_cell.angle_alpha   90.00
_cell.angle_beta   90.00
_cell.angle_gamma   90.00
#
_symmetry.space_group_name_H-M   'P 1'
#
loop_
_entity.id
_entity.type
_entity.pdbx_description
1 polymer ?
#
loop_
_entity_poly.entity_id
_entity_poly.type
_entity_poly.pdbx_seq_one_letter_code
_entity_poly.pdbx_strand_id
1 'polypeptide(L)'
;MLSAHADVRALSLKEVRSASDGTKKILFTLEDGLVIETVIIPCDRGRNTVCFKSSGLCHELSVLLHWKARMGLTRHLTAAEIVEQAVFARRLFTEEVGSITNVVFMGMGEPLQNIDNVVKAADVMVDDQGLHFSPRKVTISTSGLVPQLKRFLHESNCALAVSLNATTDEVRNWIMPINRKYNLELLLGTLRDELRHRHNYKVLFEYVMLAGVNDSMEDAKRLINLVQDIPCKINLIQFNPHSGSRFKPTKEDKIIEFRNVLAAGGCTVFLRLSRGDDQMAACGQLGKPGDFQAPLLRVPPQFEKVLNA
;
A
#
# COMPACT_ATOMS: atom_id res chain seq x y z
N MET A 1 -15.65 33.40 -18.68
CA MET A 1 -15.18 32.14 -19.29
C MET A 1 -14.58 31.26 -18.20
N LEU A 2 -14.75 29.94 -18.26
CA LEU A 2 -14.18 29.03 -17.24
C LEU A 2 -12.65 29.18 -17.11
N SER A 3 -11.95 29.46 -18.22
CA SER A 3 -10.50 29.71 -18.25
C SER A 3 -10.03 30.92 -17.43
N ALA A 4 -10.92 31.82 -17.01
CA ALA A 4 -10.59 32.95 -16.15
C ALA A 4 -10.73 32.62 -14.65
N HIS A 5 -11.32 31.47 -14.31
CA HIS A 5 -11.69 31.11 -12.93
C HIS A 5 -11.29 29.69 -12.52
N ALA A 6 -10.77 28.87 -13.45
CA ALA A 6 -10.36 27.49 -13.18
C ALA A 6 -9.18 27.09 -14.06
N ASP A 7 -8.29 26.25 -13.52
CA ASP A 7 -7.19 25.61 -14.22
C ASP A 7 -7.21 24.08 -13.99
N VAL A 8 -6.66 23.33 -14.93
CA VAL A 8 -6.58 21.86 -14.95
C VAL A 8 -5.12 21.46 -15.19
N ARG A 9 -4.25 21.77 -14.23
CA ARG A 9 -2.80 21.59 -14.33
C ARG A 9 -2.14 21.22 -13.00
N ALA A 10 -2.67 20.25 -12.27
CA ALA A 10 -2.02 19.84 -11.02
C ALA A 10 -0.67 19.12 -11.24
N LEU A 11 -0.50 18.40 -12.36
CA LEU A 11 0.67 17.55 -12.65
C LEU A 11 1.29 17.82 -14.03
N SER A 12 2.63 17.88 -14.07
CA SER A 12 3.41 17.88 -15.32
C SER A 12 4.17 16.57 -15.50
N LEU A 13 4.03 15.92 -16.66
CA LEU A 13 4.77 14.69 -16.99
C LEU A 13 6.27 14.98 -17.08
N LYS A 14 7.07 14.25 -16.30
CA LYS A 14 8.54 14.37 -16.30
C LYS A 14 9.22 13.26 -17.09
N GLU A 15 8.89 12.01 -16.77
CA GLU A 15 9.58 10.84 -17.34
C GLU A 15 8.67 9.61 -17.24
N VAL A 16 8.78 8.69 -18.20
CA VAL A 16 8.14 7.37 -18.14
C VAL A 16 9.21 6.30 -18.28
N ARG A 17 9.20 5.32 -17.37
CA ARG A 17 10.07 4.14 -17.41
C ARG A 17 9.21 2.90 -17.57
N SER A 18 9.68 1.95 -18.38
CA SER A 18 8.99 0.67 -18.57
C SER A 18 9.89 -0.47 -18.10
N ALA A 19 9.32 -1.39 -17.33
CA ALA A 19 9.90 -2.64 -16.92
C ALA A 19 9.68 -3.72 -17.99
N SER A 20 10.48 -4.79 -17.90
CA SER A 20 10.39 -5.97 -18.78
C SER A 20 9.07 -6.72 -18.66
N ASP A 21 8.40 -6.65 -17.50
CA ASP A 21 7.09 -7.27 -17.25
C ASP A 21 5.89 -6.40 -17.70
N GLY A 22 6.17 -5.29 -18.40
CA GLY A 22 5.16 -4.33 -18.85
C GLY A 22 4.77 -3.28 -17.80
N THR A 23 5.27 -3.38 -16.57
CA THR A 23 5.03 -2.36 -15.53
C THR A 23 5.58 -1.00 -15.98
N LYS A 24 4.78 0.05 -15.87
CA LYS A 24 5.19 1.41 -16.23
C LYS A 24 5.24 2.30 -15.02
N LYS A 25 6.35 3.01 -14.86
CA LYS A 25 6.56 4.00 -13.80
C LYS A 25 6.58 5.38 -14.42
N ILE A 26 5.62 6.20 -14.05
CA ILE A 26 5.48 7.58 -14.51
C ILE A 26 6.01 8.48 -13.41
N LEU A 27 6.81 9.49 -13.76
CA LEU A 27 7.25 10.55 -12.86
C LEU A 27 6.51 11.82 -13.23
N PHE A 28 5.89 12.47 -12.24
CA PHE A 28 5.25 13.77 -12.39
C PHE A 28 5.98 14.82 -11.55
N THR A 29 6.02 16.04 -12.05
CA THR A 29 6.45 17.22 -11.30
C THR A 29 5.21 18.00 -10.88
N LEU A 30 5.12 18.32 -9.60
CA LEU A 30 4.09 19.19 -9.02
C LEU A 30 4.45 20.67 -9.26
N GLU A 31 3.51 21.58 -9.06
CA GLU A 31 3.73 23.03 -9.23
C GLU A 31 4.86 23.58 -8.32
N ASP A 32 5.03 22.98 -7.14
CA ASP A 32 6.09 23.34 -6.18
C ASP A 32 7.46 22.69 -6.49
N GLY A 33 7.58 22.01 -7.63
CA GLY A 33 8.81 21.34 -8.08
C GLY A 33 9.06 19.97 -7.43
N LEU A 34 8.18 19.51 -6.54
CA LEU A 34 8.29 18.15 -5.99
C LEU A 34 8.00 17.11 -7.08
N VAL A 35 8.63 15.93 -6.95
CA VAL A 35 8.48 14.84 -7.90
C VAL A 35 7.75 13.67 -7.28
N ILE A 36 6.59 13.35 -7.86
CA ILE A 36 5.80 12.17 -7.53
C ILE A 36 5.95 11.10 -8.63
N GLU A 37 5.48 9.89 -8.35
CA GLU A 37 5.64 8.71 -9.20
C GLU A 37 4.32 7.95 -9.16
N THR A 38 3.88 7.43 -10.28
CA THR A 38 2.68 6.60 -10.38
C THR A 38 3.06 5.33 -11.11
N VAL A 39 2.59 4.18 -10.64
CA VAL A 39 2.92 2.89 -11.27
C VAL A 39 1.68 2.28 -11.89
N ILE A 40 1.79 1.86 -13.14
CA ILE A 40 0.78 1.08 -13.85
C ILE A 40 1.28 -0.35 -13.92
N ILE A 41 0.49 -1.27 -13.39
CA ILE A 41 0.78 -2.69 -13.37
C ILE A 41 -0.23 -3.35 -14.32
N PRO A 42 0.18 -3.71 -15.55
CA PRO A 42 -0.67 -4.49 -16.43
C PRO A 42 -0.86 -5.92 -15.89
N CYS A 43 -2.01 -6.51 -16.19
CA CYS A 43 -2.29 -7.90 -15.83
C CYS A 43 -2.95 -8.62 -17.00
N ASP A 44 -2.35 -9.73 -17.42
CA ASP A 44 -2.76 -10.54 -18.57
C ASP A 44 -4.22 -11.04 -18.50
N ARG A 45 -4.83 -11.02 -17.31
CA ARG A 45 -6.25 -11.37 -17.11
C ARG A 45 -7.21 -10.18 -17.27
N GLY A 46 -6.79 -9.10 -17.94
CA GLY A 46 -7.60 -7.89 -18.20
C GLY A 46 -7.82 -6.99 -16.97
N ARG A 47 -7.02 -7.16 -15.90
CA ARG A 47 -7.11 -6.37 -14.65
C ARG A 47 -5.92 -5.41 -14.51
N ASN A 48 -5.93 -4.32 -15.28
CA ASN A 48 -4.88 -3.32 -15.16
C ASN A 48 -5.10 -2.46 -13.90
N THR A 49 -4.05 -2.39 -13.07
CA THR A 49 -4.09 -1.68 -11.78
C THR A 49 -3.15 -0.49 -11.81
N VAL A 50 -3.65 0.67 -11.39
CA VAL A 50 -2.82 1.86 -11.16
C VAL A 50 -2.61 2.04 -9.67
N CYS A 51 -1.35 2.16 -9.29
CA CYS A 51 -0.92 2.44 -7.93
C CYS A 51 -0.63 3.94 -7.79
N PHE A 52 -1.45 4.64 -7.01
CA PHE A 52 -1.33 6.07 -6.75
C PHE A 52 -0.52 6.38 -5.50
N LYS A 53 -0.01 7.62 -5.47
CA LYS A 53 0.54 8.24 -4.27
C LYS A 53 -0.50 9.10 -3.59
N SER A 54 -0.47 9.11 -2.26
CA SER A 54 -1.29 9.98 -1.42
C SER A 54 -0.51 11.17 -0.85
N SER A 55 0.83 11.18 -0.96
CA SER A 55 1.72 12.25 -0.47
C SER A 55 2.93 12.50 -1.39
N GLY A 56 3.41 13.75 -1.47
CA GLY A 56 4.42 14.22 -2.42
C GLY A 56 5.84 13.71 -2.15
N LEU A 57 6.15 13.55 -0.87
CA LEU A 57 7.34 12.88 -0.32
C LEU A 57 6.90 12.26 1.01
N CYS A 58 7.42 11.08 1.38
CA CYS A 58 7.01 10.38 2.59
C CYS A 58 8.10 10.46 3.65
N HIS A 59 7.83 11.15 4.76
CA HIS A 59 8.30 10.73 6.08
C HIS A 59 7.32 9.62 6.39
N GLU A 60 7.80 8.42 6.74
CA GLU A 60 7.30 7.79 7.95
C GLU A 60 7.93 6.42 8.22
N LEU A 61 8.74 6.39 9.29
CA LEU A 61 8.47 5.75 10.59
C LEU A 61 7.38 4.68 10.77
N SER A 62 6.49 4.36 9.84
CA SER A 62 5.36 3.44 10.10
C SER A 62 5.54 2.04 9.55
N VAL A 63 6.48 1.82 8.64
CA VAL A 63 6.86 0.48 8.15
C VAL A 63 8.35 0.46 7.72
N LEU A 64 9.19 -0.27 8.45
CA LEU A 64 10.63 -0.48 8.16
C LEU A 64 10.92 -1.18 6.82
N LEU A 65 9.89 -1.65 6.13
CA LEU A 65 9.94 -2.43 4.89
C LEU A 65 9.93 -1.57 3.63
N HIS A 66 9.72 -0.26 3.76
CA HIS A 66 9.70 0.65 2.63
C HIS A 66 11.01 1.42 2.52
N TRP A 67 11.60 1.42 1.32
CA TRP A 67 12.82 2.17 0.97
C TRP A 67 12.81 3.63 1.43
N LYS A 68 11.63 4.24 1.38
CA LYS A 68 11.42 5.68 1.55
C LYS A 68 11.03 6.16 2.94
N ALA A 69 10.97 5.30 3.96
CA ALA A 69 10.89 5.79 5.36
C ALA A 69 12.04 6.78 5.70
N ARG A 70 13.08 6.83 4.84
CA ARG A 70 14.25 7.70 4.91
C ARG A 70 14.09 9.15 4.37
N MET A 71 13.03 9.52 3.63
CA MET A 71 13.05 10.76 2.82
C MET A 71 12.32 11.98 3.42
N GLY A 72 11.57 11.82 4.49
CA GLY A 72 10.83 12.92 5.10
C GLY A 72 9.61 13.42 4.32
N LEU A 73 8.69 14.08 5.03
CA LEU A 73 7.30 14.39 4.63
C LEU A 73 7.35 15.87 4.39
N THR A 74 7.25 16.24 3.13
CA THR A 74 7.22 17.65 2.77
C THR A 74 5.81 18.19 2.93
N ARG A 75 4.83 17.55 2.29
CA ARG A 75 3.40 17.86 2.43
C ARG A 75 2.51 16.75 1.90
N HIS A 76 1.24 16.85 2.24
CA HIS A 76 0.16 16.06 1.66
C HIS A 76 -0.20 16.53 0.24
N LEU A 77 -0.65 15.59 -0.59
CA LEU A 77 -1.19 15.90 -1.92
C LEU A 77 -2.63 16.38 -1.80
N THR A 78 -3.00 17.32 -2.64
CA THR A 78 -4.39 17.75 -2.80
C THR A 78 -5.20 16.67 -3.52
N ALA A 79 -6.53 16.71 -3.38
CA ALA A 79 -7.40 15.79 -4.12
C ALA A 79 -7.18 15.87 -5.65
N ALA A 80 -6.90 17.06 -6.19
CA ALA A 80 -6.61 17.26 -7.61
C ALA A 80 -5.34 16.52 -8.05
N GLU A 81 -4.24 16.66 -7.30
CA GLU A 81 -2.98 15.96 -7.56
C GLU A 81 -3.11 14.43 -7.45
N ILE A 82 -4.04 13.93 -6.63
CA ILE A 82 -4.33 12.49 -6.52
C ILE A 82 -5.13 12.01 -7.73
N VAL A 83 -6.22 12.70 -8.06
CA VAL A 83 -7.11 12.33 -9.17
C VAL A 83 -6.40 12.44 -10.51
N GLU A 84 -5.59 13.47 -10.72
CA GLU A 84 -4.87 13.66 -11.99
C GLU A 84 -3.92 12.51 -12.32
N GLN A 85 -3.33 11.84 -11.32
CA GLN A 85 -2.52 10.64 -11.58
C GLN A 85 -3.35 9.56 -12.29
N ALA A 86 -4.62 9.39 -11.92
CA ALA A 86 -5.54 8.44 -12.54
C ALA A 86 -5.92 8.84 -13.96
N VAL A 87 -6.21 10.14 -14.14
CA VAL A 87 -6.56 10.73 -15.43
C VAL A 87 -5.42 10.57 -16.42
N PHE A 88 -4.19 10.94 -16.02
CA PHE A 88 -3.01 10.78 -16.86
C PHE A 88 -2.72 9.32 -17.18
N ALA A 89 -2.83 8.42 -16.19
CA ALA A 89 -2.64 7.00 -16.43
C ALA A 89 -3.61 6.45 -17.50
N ARG A 90 -4.91 6.80 -17.39
CA ARG A 90 -5.91 6.43 -18.41
C ARG A 90 -5.62 7.08 -19.76
N ARG A 91 -5.32 8.37 -19.79
CA ARG A 91 -5.09 9.10 -21.05
C ARG A 91 -3.87 8.59 -21.82
N LEU A 92 -2.79 8.28 -21.11
CA LEU A 92 -1.52 7.92 -21.74
C LEU A 92 -1.43 6.44 -22.13
N PHE A 93 -2.10 5.55 -21.39
CA PHE A 93 -1.84 4.11 -21.52
C PHE A 93 -3.07 3.25 -21.82
N THR A 94 -4.29 3.80 -21.89
CA THR A 94 -5.47 2.97 -22.22
C THR A 94 -5.34 2.29 -23.59
N GLU A 95 -4.73 2.95 -24.57
CA GLU A 95 -4.50 2.35 -25.90
C GLU A 95 -3.43 1.25 -25.88
N GLU A 96 -2.44 1.36 -24.98
CA GLU A 96 -1.32 0.42 -24.92
C GLU A 96 -1.61 -0.78 -24.01
N VAL A 97 -2.08 -0.54 -22.78
CA VAL A 97 -2.31 -1.60 -21.79
C VAL A 97 -3.76 -2.08 -21.74
N GLY A 98 -4.69 -1.35 -22.37
CA GLY A 98 -6.13 -1.55 -22.26
C GLY A 98 -6.75 -0.78 -21.09
N SER A 99 -8.04 -1.02 -20.84
CA SER A 99 -8.80 -0.29 -19.80
C SER A 99 -8.16 -0.43 -18.41
N ILE A 100 -7.91 0.71 -17.76
CA ILE A 100 -7.53 0.74 -16.35
C ILE A 100 -8.78 0.51 -15.52
N THR A 101 -8.78 -0.62 -14.80
CA THR A 101 -9.97 -1.07 -14.06
C THR A 101 -9.82 -0.94 -12.55
N ASN A 102 -8.60 -0.90 -12.04
CA ASN A 102 -8.30 -0.92 -10.62
C ASN A 102 -7.38 0.24 -10.21
N VAL A 103 -7.62 0.74 -9.00
CA VAL A 103 -6.90 1.83 -8.36
C VAL A 103 -6.50 1.37 -6.97
N VAL A 104 -5.24 1.56 -6.60
CA VAL A 104 -4.75 1.26 -5.25
C VAL A 104 -3.91 2.40 -4.69
N PHE A 105 -4.15 2.79 -3.44
CA PHE A 105 -3.37 3.80 -2.72
C PHE A 105 -2.29 3.08 -1.90
N MET A 106 -1.37 2.45 -2.62
CA MET A 106 -0.26 1.65 -2.08
C MET A 106 1.10 2.20 -2.54
N GLY A 107 1.11 3.46 -3.00
CA GLY A 107 2.31 4.17 -3.41
C GLY A 107 3.04 4.78 -2.21
N MET A 108 3.29 6.08 -2.26
CA MET A 108 3.95 6.83 -1.20
C MET A 108 2.95 7.54 -0.29
N GLY A 109 3.22 7.50 1.01
CA GLY A 109 2.43 8.14 2.05
C GLY A 109 1.50 7.16 2.77
N GLU A 110 1.09 7.53 3.98
CA GLU A 110 -0.04 6.91 4.68
C GLU A 110 -1.33 7.65 4.25
N PRO A 111 -2.20 7.04 3.42
CA PRO A 111 -3.41 7.70 2.92
C PRO A 111 -4.30 8.27 4.02
N LEU A 112 -4.42 7.58 5.16
CA LEU A 112 -5.32 8.03 6.23
C LEU A 112 -4.81 9.25 7.01
N GLN A 113 -3.54 9.65 6.85
CA GLN A 113 -3.09 10.95 7.37
C GLN A 113 -3.59 12.12 6.52
N ASN A 114 -3.85 11.86 5.24
CA ASN A 114 -4.38 12.82 4.28
C ASN A 114 -5.85 12.53 3.99
N ILE A 115 -6.61 12.15 5.02
CA ILE A 115 -7.96 11.58 4.87
C ILE A 115 -8.89 12.50 4.07
N ASP A 116 -8.86 13.82 4.29
CA ASP A 116 -9.77 14.76 3.64
C ASP A 116 -9.59 14.78 2.11
N ASN A 117 -8.34 14.82 1.66
CA ASN A 117 -8.04 14.79 0.23
C ASN A 117 -8.23 13.40 -0.37
N VAL A 118 -7.95 12.34 0.40
CA VAL A 118 -8.09 10.94 -0.06
C VAL A 118 -9.56 10.56 -0.24
N VAL A 119 -10.44 10.90 0.72
CA VAL A 119 -11.88 10.67 0.61
C VAL A 119 -12.44 11.45 -0.58
N LYS A 120 -12.12 12.76 -0.68
CA LYS A 120 -12.55 13.57 -1.81
C LYS A 120 -12.07 13.03 -3.17
N ALA A 121 -10.82 12.57 -3.25
CA ALA A 121 -10.30 11.95 -4.46
C ALA A 121 -11.00 10.61 -4.77
N ALA A 122 -11.25 9.79 -3.75
CA ALA A 122 -11.96 8.53 -3.90
C ALA A 122 -13.39 8.76 -4.41
N ASP A 123 -14.10 9.77 -3.89
CA ASP A 123 -15.44 10.14 -4.33
C ASP A 123 -15.45 10.52 -5.81
N VAL A 124 -14.52 11.38 -6.24
CA VAL A 124 -14.36 11.76 -7.67
C VAL A 124 -14.02 10.54 -8.55
N MET A 125 -13.25 9.57 -8.02
CA MET A 125 -12.90 8.37 -8.77
C MET A 125 -14.10 7.45 -8.99
N VAL A 126 -15.01 7.35 -8.02
CA VAL A 126 -16.16 6.44 -8.09
C VAL A 126 -17.41 7.09 -8.66
N ASP A 127 -17.47 8.42 -8.71
CA ASP A 127 -18.59 9.17 -9.27
C ASP A 127 -18.86 8.79 -10.75
N ASP A 128 -20.14 8.65 -11.10
CA ASP A 128 -20.60 8.27 -12.43
C ASP A 128 -20.27 9.33 -13.51
N GLN A 129 -20.19 10.60 -13.12
CA GLN A 129 -19.74 11.73 -13.95
C GLN A 129 -18.23 11.98 -13.81
N GLY A 130 -17.56 11.29 -12.89
CA GLY A 130 -16.12 11.33 -12.68
C GLY A 130 -15.39 10.26 -13.50
N LEU A 131 -14.58 9.45 -12.82
CA LEU A 131 -13.85 8.34 -13.47
C LEU A 131 -14.64 7.04 -13.49
N HIS A 132 -15.82 6.99 -12.85
CA HIS A 132 -16.74 5.86 -12.87
C HIS A 132 -16.05 4.51 -12.55
N PHE A 133 -15.16 4.51 -11.57
CA PHE A 133 -14.62 3.28 -11.01
C PHE A 133 -15.63 2.63 -10.07
N SER A 134 -15.75 1.31 -10.10
CA SER A 134 -16.46 0.60 -9.04
C SER A 134 -15.76 0.86 -7.69
N PRO A 135 -16.48 1.19 -6.59
CA PRO A 135 -15.88 1.39 -5.27
C PRO A 135 -15.05 0.19 -4.80
N ARG A 136 -15.43 -1.03 -5.20
CA ARG A 136 -14.69 -2.26 -4.89
C ARG A 136 -13.35 -2.39 -5.61
N LYS A 137 -13.09 -1.53 -6.61
CA LYS A 137 -11.86 -1.49 -7.39
C LYS A 137 -10.97 -0.30 -7.04
N VAL A 138 -11.40 0.58 -6.14
CA VAL A 138 -10.61 1.65 -5.53
C VAL A 138 -10.23 1.20 -4.13
N THR A 139 -8.96 0.87 -3.90
CA THR A 139 -8.48 0.34 -2.61
C THR A 139 -7.61 1.35 -1.88
N ILE A 140 -8.01 1.76 -0.69
CA ILE A 140 -7.19 2.58 0.22
C ILE A 140 -6.42 1.65 1.16
N SER A 141 -5.08 1.73 1.17
CA SER A 141 -4.26 0.99 2.15
C SER A 141 -3.92 1.85 3.36
N THR A 142 -3.74 1.24 4.52
CA THR A 142 -3.29 1.92 5.75
C THR A 142 -2.39 1.04 6.60
N SER A 143 -1.45 1.66 7.30
CA SER A 143 -0.64 1.07 8.37
C SER A 143 -1.38 0.93 9.71
N GLY A 144 -2.63 1.38 9.80
CA GLY A 144 -3.49 1.19 10.97
C GLY A 144 -3.66 2.45 11.82
N LEU A 145 -3.89 3.61 11.19
CA LEU A 145 -4.22 4.85 11.88
C LEU A 145 -5.68 4.81 12.39
N VAL A 146 -5.90 4.17 13.54
CA VAL A 146 -7.24 3.75 14.02
C VAL A 146 -8.32 4.85 13.99
N PRO A 147 -8.10 6.08 14.48
CA PRO A 147 -9.14 7.12 14.42
C PRO A 147 -9.58 7.46 12.98
N GLN A 148 -8.62 7.56 12.06
CA GLN A 148 -8.88 7.88 10.67
C GLN A 148 -9.41 6.68 9.89
N LEU A 149 -9.08 5.46 10.32
CA LEU A 149 -9.66 4.24 9.78
C LEU A 149 -11.17 4.18 10.08
N LYS A 150 -11.57 4.50 11.31
CA LYS A 150 -12.99 4.62 11.66
C LYS A 150 -13.68 5.66 10.79
N ARG A 151 -13.09 6.85 10.69
CA ARG A 151 -13.59 7.93 9.83
C ARG A 151 -13.77 7.48 8.38
N PHE A 152 -12.77 6.83 7.79
CA PHE A 152 -12.86 6.28 6.43
C PHE A 152 -13.99 5.26 6.27
N LEU A 153 -14.17 4.37 7.25
CA LEU A 153 -15.26 3.39 7.27
C LEU A 153 -16.64 4.00 7.53
N HIS A 154 -16.76 5.29 7.85
CA HIS A 154 -18.04 5.99 7.88
C HIS A 154 -18.26 6.82 6.62
N GLU A 155 -17.21 7.43 6.08
CA GLU A 155 -17.30 8.38 4.97
C GLU A 155 -17.22 7.73 3.58
N SER A 156 -16.60 6.54 3.44
CA SER A 156 -16.36 5.91 2.14
C SER A 156 -16.84 4.46 2.04
N ASN A 157 -17.22 4.08 0.81
CA ASN A 157 -17.54 2.71 0.41
C ASN A 157 -16.43 2.03 -0.41
N CYS A 158 -15.31 2.72 -0.61
CA CYS A 158 -14.14 2.16 -1.28
C CYS A 158 -13.54 0.98 -0.50
N ALA A 159 -12.80 0.12 -1.17
CA ALA A 159 -12.17 -1.04 -0.55
C ALA A 159 -11.05 -0.61 0.42
N LEU A 160 -10.92 -1.30 1.55
CA LEU A 160 -9.89 -1.08 2.56
C LEU A 160 -8.86 -2.20 2.52
N ALA A 161 -7.58 -1.81 2.48
CA ALA A 161 -6.46 -2.68 2.77
C ALA A 161 -5.76 -2.23 4.06
N VAL A 162 -5.31 -3.19 4.86
CA VAL A 162 -4.61 -2.93 6.13
C VAL A 162 -3.27 -3.66 6.11
N SER A 163 -2.19 -2.90 6.20
CA SER A 163 -0.84 -3.42 6.38
C SER A 163 -0.68 -3.97 7.79
N LEU A 164 -0.78 -5.29 7.91
CA LEU A 164 -0.67 -6.00 9.19
C LEU A 164 0.78 -6.36 9.49
N ASN A 165 1.42 -7.06 8.55
CA ASN A 165 2.84 -7.46 8.50
C ASN A 165 3.42 -8.20 9.72
N ALA A 166 2.68 -8.41 10.80
CA ALA A 166 3.13 -9.16 11.97
C ALA A 166 1.94 -9.68 12.77
N THR A 167 2.17 -10.76 13.53
CA THR A 167 1.14 -11.42 14.34
C THR A 167 1.32 -11.23 15.86
N THR A 168 2.34 -10.47 16.26
CA THR A 168 2.54 -10.07 17.66
C THR A 168 2.94 -8.60 17.74
N ASP A 169 2.61 -7.96 18.85
CA ASP A 169 2.93 -6.54 19.05
C ASP A 169 4.44 -6.31 19.13
N GLU A 170 5.24 -7.26 19.62
CA GLU A 170 6.70 -7.12 19.68
C GLU A 170 7.32 -7.00 18.29
N VAL A 171 6.93 -7.91 17.38
CA VAL A 171 7.39 -7.86 15.99
C VAL A 171 6.84 -6.60 15.32
N ARG A 172 5.54 -6.33 15.48
CA ARG A 172 4.89 -5.20 14.83
C ARG A 172 5.43 -3.85 15.32
N ASN A 173 5.75 -3.70 16.60
CA ASN A 173 6.39 -2.50 17.15
C ASN A 173 7.77 -2.22 16.57
N TRP A 174 8.45 -3.26 16.11
CA TRP A 174 9.73 -3.14 15.44
C TRP A 174 9.54 -2.80 13.96
N ILE A 175 8.83 -3.63 13.21
CA ILE A 175 8.68 -3.46 11.76
C ILE A 175 7.71 -2.33 11.38
N MET A 176 6.75 -2.00 12.24
CA MET A 176 5.71 -1.00 12.01
C MET A 176 5.47 -0.13 13.26
N PRO A 177 6.32 0.87 13.54
CA PRO A 177 6.29 1.64 14.79
C PRO A 177 4.96 2.32 15.15
N ILE A 178 4.07 2.53 14.18
CA ILE A 178 2.68 2.99 14.42
C ILE A 178 1.93 2.08 15.42
N ASN A 179 2.32 0.80 15.51
CA ASN A 179 1.77 -0.16 16.45
C ASN A 179 1.93 0.22 17.92
N ARG A 180 2.97 1.00 18.26
CA ARG A 180 3.20 1.45 19.63
C ARG A 180 2.10 2.40 20.12
N LYS A 181 1.45 3.09 19.18
CA LYS A 181 0.31 3.97 19.45
C LYS A 181 -1.01 3.24 19.25
N TYR A 182 -1.10 2.40 18.23
CA TYR A 182 -2.30 1.63 17.89
C TYR A 182 -1.94 0.15 17.71
N ASN A 183 -1.98 -0.59 18.82
CA ASN A 183 -1.57 -1.99 18.86
C ASN A 183 -2.52 -2.91 18.08
N LEU A 184 -2.14 -4.18 17.92
CA LEU A 184 -2.94 -5.17 17.18
C LEU A 184 -4.35 -5.31 17.74
N GLU A 185 -4.50 -5.34 19.07
CA GLU A 185 -5.79 -5.48 19.73
C GLU A 185 -6.74 -4.32 19.36
N LEU A 186 -6.26 -3.08 19.48
CA LEU A 186 -7.07 -1.89 19.18
C LEU A 186 -7.42 -1.82 17.68
N LEU A 187 -6.46 -2.13 16.81
CA LEU A 187 -6.66 -2.13 15.36
C LEU A 187 -7.68 -3.17 14.92
N LEU A 188 -7.49 -4.43 15.34
CA LEU A 188 -8.35 -5.54 14.95
C LEU A 188 -9.70 -5.48 15.66
N GLY A 189 -9.75 -5.04 16.92
CA GLY A 189 -10.99 -4.79 17.66
C GLY A 189 -11.85 -3.73 16.97
N THR A 190 -11.24 -2.61 16.57
CA THR A 190 -11.91 -1.58 15.77
C THR A 190 -12.48 -2.17 14.48
N LEU A 191 -11.70 -2.94 13.73
CA LEU A 191 -12.18 -3.57 12.49
C LEU A 191 -13.35 -4.53 12.74
N ARG A 192 -13.32 -5.32 13.83
CA ARG A 192 -14.45 -6.19 14.20
C ARG A 192 -15.71 -5.36 14.44
N ASP A 193 -15.61 -4.28 15.20
CA ASP A 193 -16.77 -3.46 15.57
C ASP A 193 -17.37 -2.71 14.37
N GLU A 194 -16.53 -2.08 13.55
CA GLU A 194 -16.98 -1.30 12.40
C GLU A 194 -17.53 -2.18 11.27
N LEU A 195 -16.98 -3.39 11.07
CA LEU A 195 -17.40 -4.26 9.97
C LEU A 195 -18.64 -5.11 10.28
N ARG A 196 -19.01 -5.30 11.56
CA ARG A 196 -20.23 -6.01 11.95
C ARG A 196 -21.49 -5.45 11.28
N HIS A 197 -21.50 -4.14 11.04
CA HIS A 197 -22.64 -3.42 10.46
C HIS A 197 -22.55 -3.28 8.94
N ARG A 198 -21.45 -3.74 8.31
CA ARG A 198 -21.22 -3.58 6.87
C ARG A 198 -21.46 -4.90 6.12
N HIS A 199 -22.58 -4.97 5.40
CA HIS A 199 -22.91 -6.12 4.56
C HIS A 199 -21.94 -6.26 3.38
N ASN A 200 -21.45 -7.48 3.14
CA ASN A 200 -20.60 -7.84 2.00
C ASN A 200 -19.30 -7.01 1.86
N TYR A 201 -18.85 -6.36 2.92
CA TYR A 201 -17.58 -5.65 2.95
C TYR A 201 -16.49 -6.56 3.51
N LYS A 202 -15.37 -6.70 2.78
CA LYS A 202 -14.23 -7.50 3.24
C LYS A 202 -12.97 -6.66 3.21
N VAL A 203 -12.23 -6.66 4.32
CA VAL A 203 -10.93 -5.99 4.41
C VAL A 203 -9.85 -6.88 3.79
N LEU A 204 -8.90 -6.27 3.08
CA LEU A 204 -7.72 -6.94 2.58
C LEU A 204 -6.55 -6.75 3.56
N PHE A 205 -6.14 -7.79 4.27
CA PHE A 205 -4.93 -7.73 5.06
C PHE A 205 -3.70 -7.94 4.18
N GLU A 206 -2.79 -6.98 4.20
CA GLU A 206 -1.49 -7.09 3.54
C GLU A 206 -0.45 -7.61 4.53
N TYR A 207 0.26 -8.65 4.11
CA TYR A 207 1.26 -9.33 4.94
C TYR A 207 2.52 -9.59 4.13
N VAL A 208 3.53 -8.75 4.35
CA VAL A 208 4.85 -8.90 3.71
C VAL A 208 5.63 -10.03 4.38
N MET A 209 6.12 -10.98 3.58
CA MET A 209 6.79 -12.20 4.05
C MET A 209 8.29 -11.98 4.23
N LEU A 210 8.75 -11.90 5.48
CA LEU A 210 10.13 -11.61 5.87
C LEU A 210 10.77 -12.85 6.48
N ALA A 211 11.85 -13.32 5.83
CA ALA A 211 12.50 -14.56 6.21
C ALA A 211 12.99 -14.53 7.66
N GLY A 212 12.51 -15.46 8.48
CA GLY A 212 12.89 -15.63 9.88
C GLY A 212 12.35 -14.59 10.85
N VAL A 213 11.53 -13.64 10.39
CA VAL A 213 10.99 -12.55 11.22
C VAL A 213 9.50 -12.75 11.51
N ASN A 214 8.72 -13.03 10.47
CA ASN A 214 7.25 -13.11 10.57
C ASN A 214 6.67 -14.24 9.70
N ASP A 215 7.50 -15.20 9.30
CA ASP A 215 7.18 -16.23 8.31
C ASP A 215 7.13 -17.65 8.92
N SER A 216 7.06 -17.80 10.25
CA SER A 216 6.95 -19.11 10.90
C SER A 216 5.56 -19.74 10.72
N MET A 217 5.44 -21.07 10.86
CA MET A 217 4.11 -21.70 10.81
C MET A 217 3.27 -21.36 12.04
N GLU A 218 3.91 -21.04 13.16
CA GLU A 218 3.26 -20.47 14.34
C GLU A 218 2.70 -19.07 14.06
N ASP A 219 3.39 -18.24 13.27
CA ASP A 219 2.83 -16.97 12.79
C ASP A 219 1.57 -17.21 11.96
N ALA A 220 1.58 -18.18 11.03
CA ALA A 220 0.38 -18.50 10.25
C ALA A 220 -0.80 -18.88 11.15
N LYS A 221 -0.58 -19.73 12.18
CA LYS A 221 -1.61 -20.10 13.15
C LYS A 221 -2.10 -18.90 13.97
N ARG A 222 -1.21 -18.03 14.44
CA ARG A 222 -1.58 -16.79 15.13
C ARG A 222 -2.41 -15.88 14.23
N LEU A 223 -2.04 -15.75 12.95
CA LEU A 223 -2.74 -14.91 12.00
C LEU A 223 -4.21 -15.36 11.82
N ILE A 224 -4.46 -16.67 11.73
CA ILE A 224 -5.82 -17.23 11.65
C ILE A 224 -6.66 -16.78 12.85
N ASN A 225 -6.10 -16.89 14.06
CA ASN A 225 -6.80 -16.49 15.29
C ASN A 225 -7.02 -14.97 15.35
N LEU A 226 -6.06 -14.16 14.92
CA LEU A 226 -6.17 -12.70 14.96
C LEU A 226 -7.30 -12.16 14.07
N VAL A 227 -7.44 -12.73 12.87
CA VAL A 227 -8.45 -12.31 11.89
C VAL A 227 -9.79 -13.02 12.06
N GLN A 228 -9.90 -13.89 13.06
CA GLN A 228 -11.16 -14.53 13.41
C GLN A 228 -12.25 -13.45 13.64
N ASP A 229 -13.44 -13.72 13.12
CA ASP A 229 -14.61 -12.84 13.16
C ASP A 229 -14.45 -11.50 12.41
N ILE A 230 -13.39 -11.34 11.60
CA ILE A 230 -13.22 -10.22 10.68
C ILE A 230 -13.45 -10.71 9.26
N PRO A 231 -14.49 -10.23 8.55
CA PRO A 231 -14.67 -10.52 7.13
C PRO A 231 -13.47 -10.00 6.33
N CYS A 232 -12.56 -10.88 5.95
CA CYS A 232 -11.31 -10.48 5.32
C CYS A 232 -10.82 -11.41 4.23
N LYS A 233 -9.80 -10.93 3.53
CA LYS A 233 -8.93 -11.71 2.64
C LYS A 233 -7.50 -11.36 3.02
N ILE A 234 -6.58 -12.29 2.84
CA ILE A 234 -5.16 -12.09 3.17
C ILE A 234 -4.38 -12.05 1.86
N ASN A 235 -3.53 -11.05 1.69
CA ASN A 235 -2.60 -10.93 0.59
C ASN A 235 -1.18 -11.10 1.11
N LEU A 236 -0.58 -12.26 0.83
CA LEU A 236 0.83 -12.51 1.12
C LEU A 236 1.68 -11.85 0.05
N ILE A 237 2.57 -10.96 0.46
CA ILE A 237 3.41 -10.17 -0.43
C ILE A 237 4.85 -10.63 -0.25
N GLN A 238 5.49 -11.05 -1.34
CA GLN A 238 6.92 -11.33 -1.32
C GLN A 238 7.69 -10.03 -1.09
N PHE A 239 8.61 -10.03 -0.13
CA PHE A 239 9.45 -8.87 0.14
C PHE A 239 10.42 -8.62 -1.02
N ASN A 240 10.60 -7.35 -1.40
CA ASN A 240 11.56 -6.95 -2.43
C ASN A 240 12.80 -6.33 -1.76
N PRO A 241 13.98 -6.95 -1.86
CA PRO A 241 15.21 -6.40 -1.31
C PRO A 241 15.53 -5.02 -1.89
N HIS A 242 16.17 -4.18 -1.09
CA HIS A 242 16.64 -2.86 -1.51
C HIS A 242 17.85 -2.41 -0.66
N SER A 243 18.68 -1.50 -1.19
CA SER A 243 20.00 -1.12 -0.63
C SER A 243 19.99 -0.54 0.80
N GLY A 244 20.02 -1.39 1.81
CA GLY A 244 19.99 -0.99 3.22
C GLY A 244 18.72 -1.39 3.97
N SER A 245 17.92 -2.30 3.41
CA SER A 245 17.13 -3.23 4.22
C SER A 245 18.06 -4.29 4.80
N ARG A 246 17.80 -4.72 6.05
CA ARG A 246 18.42 -5.92 6.63
C ARG A 246 17.58 -7.19 6.42
N PHE A 247 16.33 -7.03 5.97
CA PHE A 247 15.41 -8.13 5.79
C PHE A 247 15.70 -8.91 4.50
N LYS A 248 15.42 -10.22 4.55
CA LYS A 248 15.53 -11.13 3.43
C LYS A 248 14.14 -11.60 2.98
N PRO A 249 13.94 -11.87 1.68
CA PRO A 249 12.68 -12.41 1.19
C PRO A 249 12.52 -13.86 1.67
N THR A 250 11.30 -14.20 2.08
CA THR A 250 10.94 -15.59 2.40
C THR A 250 11.04 -16.45 1.13
N LYS A 251 11.58 -17.67 1.26
CA LYS A 251 11.65 -18.63 0.14
C LYS A 251 10.25 -19.01 -0.33
N GLU A 252 10.08 -19.20 -1.63
CA GLU A 252 8.77 -19.46 -2.24
C GLU A 252 8.06 -20.69 -1.65
N ASP A 253 8.77 -21.81 -1.48
CA ASP A 253 8.22 -23.03 -0.86
C ASP A 253 7.61 -22.76 0.52
N LYS A 254 8.29 -21.95 1.34
CA LYS A 254 7.83 -21.59 2.68
C LYS A 254 6.64 -20.63 2.63
N ILE A 255 6.56 -19.74 1.65
CA ILE A 255 5.38 -18.89 1.44
C ILE A 255 4.17 -19.76 1.04
N ILE A 256 4.38 -20.78 0.19
CA ILE A 256 3.35 -21.73 -0.21
C ILE A 256 2.86 -22.54 1.00
N GLU A 257 3.76 -23.03 1.85
CA GLU A 257 3.41 -23.69 3.11
C GLU A 257 2.58 -22.78 4.03
N PHE A 258 3.05 -21.55 4.25
CA PHE A 258 2.35 -20.56 5.08
C PHE A 258 0.94 -20.30 4.55
N ARG A 259 0.80 -20.11 3.23
CA ARG A 259 -0.49 -19.97 2.54
C ARG A 259 -1.38 -21.19 2.77
N ASN A 260 -0.84 -22.41 2.69
CA ASN A 260 -1.62 -23.63 2.87
C ASN A 260 -2.16 -23.75 4.29
N VAL A 261 -1.38 -23.36 5.30
CA VAL A 261 -1.83 -23.31 6.70
C VAL A 261 -3.00 -22.34 6.85
N LEU A 262 -2.87 -21.12 6.31
CA LEU A 262 -3.95 -20.13 6.33
C LEU A 262 -5.22 -20.61 5.61
N ALA A 263 -5.06 -21.22 4.43
CA ALA A 263 -6.17 -21.75 3.65
C ALA A 263 -6.88 -22.91 4.37
N ALA A 264 -6.12 -23.80 5.01
CA ALA A 264 -6.67 -24.87 5.84
C ALA A 264 -7.44 -24.33 7.06
N GLY A 265 -7.05 -23.15 7.56
CA GLY A 265 -7.79 -22.38 8.58
C GLY A 265 -9.02 -21.64 8.06
N GLY A 266 -9.40 -21.80 6.79
CA GLY A 266 -10.59 -21.18 6.20
C GLY A 266 -10.37 -19.74 5.69
N CYS A 267 -9.14 -19.22 5.72
CA CYS A 267 -8.85 -17.89 5.19
C CYS A 267 -8.81 -17.88 3.65
N THR A 268 -9.34 -16.82 3.03
CA THR A 268 -9.09 -16.57 1.60
C THR A 268 -7.73 -15.90 1.43
N VAL A 269 -6.79 -16.57 0.77
CA VAL A 269 -5.41 -16.10 0.64
C VAL A 269 -5.03 -15.89 -0.82
N PHE A 270 -4.42 -14.74 -1.10
CA PHE A 270 -3.75 -14.44 -2.36
C PHE A 270 -2.24 -14.39 -2.15
N LEU A 271 -1.51 -14.77 -3.19
CA LEU A 271 -0.07 -14.62 -3.25
C LEU A 271 0.27 -13.57 -4.31
N ARG A 272 0.99 -12.54 -3.88
CA ARG A 272 1.55 -11.51 -4.75
C ARG A 272 3.06 -11.70 -4.82
N LEU A 273 3.50 -12.35 -5.91
CA LEU A 273 4.90 -12.40 -6.30
C LEU A 273 5.36 -11.03 -6.79
N SER A 274 6.66 -10.77 -6.70
CA SER A 274 7.23 -9.49 -7.14
C SER A 274 6.99 -9.21 -8.61
N ARG A 275 6.74 -7.94 -8.94
CA ARG A 275 6.55 -7.40 -10.29
C ARG A 275 7.24 -6.04 -10.37
N GLY A 276 7.93 -5.75 -11.47
CA GLY A 276 8.64 -4.50 -11.74
C GLY A 276 9.91 -4.26 -10.91
N ASP A 277 10.55 -5.32 -10.42
CA ASP A 277 11.76 -5.25 -9.58
C ASP A 277 12.97 -4.68 -10.35
N ASP A 278 13.04 -4.96 -11.66
CA ASP A 278 14.10 -4.50 -12.58
C ASP A 278 14.18 -2.97 -12.73
N GLN A 279 13.11 -2.23 -12.43
CA GLN A 279 13.04 -0.77 -12.55
C GLN A 279 12.68 -0.03 -11.25
N MET A 280 12.84 -0.68 -10.08
CA MET A 280 12.45 -0.09 -8.78
C MET A 280 10.99 0.40 -8.79
N ALA A 281 10.11 -0.40 -9.41
CA ALA A 281 8.67 -0.15 -9.53
C ALA A 281 7.84 -1.07 -8.63
N ALA A 282 8.48 -2.04 -7.98
CA ALA A 282 7.81 -2.92 -7.04
C ALA A 282 7.39 -2.18 -5.75
N CYS A 283 6.40 -2.73 -5.05
CA CYS A 283 5.93 -2.15 -3.78
C CYS A 283 7.11 -2.06 -2.79
N GLY A 284 7.28 -0.88 -2.18
CA GLY A 284 8.41 -0.60 -1.30
C GLY A 284 9.62 0.06 -1.95
N GLN A 285 9.76 0.09 -3.28
CA GLN A 285 10.99 0.53 -3.97
C GLN A 285 10.91 1.91 -4.66
N LEU A 286 9.78 2.60 -4.60
CA LEU A 286 9.60 3.87 -5.32
C LEU A 286 10.53 4.96 -4.78
N GLY A 287 11.52 5.44 -5.56
CA GLY A 287 12.34 6.63 -5.25
C GLY A 287 13.78 6.65 -5.75
N LYS A 288 14.48 7.77 -5.54
CA LYS A 288 15.95 7.88 -5.60
C LYS A 288 16.50 8.04 -4.17
N PRO A 289 17.72 7.54 -3.86
CA PRO A 289 18.36 7.79 -2.58
C PRO A 289 18.56 9.31 -2.40
N GLY A 290 17.98 9.87 -1.34
CA GLY A 290 18.48 11.12 -0.77
C GLY A 290 19.59 10.82 0.23
N ASP A 291 20.41 11.81 0.57
CA ASP A 291 21.56 11.68 1.49
C ASP A 291 21.17 11.42 2.96
N PHE A 292 19.88 11.18 3.23
CA PHE A 292 19.36 10.99 4.57
C PHE A 292 19.47 9.51 5.00
N GLN A 293 20.36 9.22 5.94
CA GLN A 293 20.35 7.96 6.67
C GLN A 293 19.19 7.96 7.66
N ALA A 294 18.13 7.17 7.39
CA ALA A 294 17.15 6.90 8.43
C ALA A 294 17.84 6.37 9.69
N PRO A 295 17.36 6.74 10.89
CA PRO A 295 17.88 6.18 12.12
C PRO A 295 17.78 4.65 12.03
N LEU A 296 18.92 3.98 12.15
CA LEU A 296 19.00 2.54 12.30
C LEU A 296 18.24 2.20 13.58
N LEU A 297 16.97 1.82 13.45
CA LEU A 297 16.22 1.30 14.59
C LEU A 297 16.98 0.08 15.10
N ARG A 298 17.37 0.13 16.37
CA ARG A 298 18.15 -0.93 17.03
C ARG A 298 17.42 -2.25 16.82
N VAL A 299 18.11 -3.21 16.21
CA VAL A 299 17.56 -4.55 16.00
C VAL A 299 17.30 -5.15 17.39
N PRO A 300 16.09 -5.64 17.69
CA PRO A 300 15.85 -6.34 18.94
C PRO A 300 16.79 -7.55 19.05
N PRO A 301 17.42 -7.83 20.21
CA PRO A 301 18.42 -8.88 20.34
C PRO A 301 17.98 -10.24 19.80
N GLN A 302 16.68 -10.56 19.90
CA GLN A 302 16.13 -11.81 19.37
C GLN A 302 16.22 -11.94 17.83
N PHE A 303 16.30 -10.82 17.10
CA PHE A 303 16.35 -10.81 15.63
C PHE A 303 17.75 -10.55 15.08
N GLU A 304 18.75 -10.24 15.91
CA GLU A 304 20.13 -10.00 15.45
C GLU A 304 20.73 -11.24 14.79
N LYS A 305 20.50 -12.44 15.36
CA LYS A 305 20.96 -13.70 14.77
C LYS A 305 20.29 -13.99 13.43
N VAL A 306 19.02 -13.64 13.28
CA VAL A 306 18.24 -13.89 12.05
C VAL A 306 18.68 -12.95 10.92
N LEU A 307 18.96 -11.69 11.23
CA LEU A 307 19.36 -10.70 10.22
C LEU A 307 20.84 -10.81 9.81
N ASN A 308 21.69 -11.40 10.65
CA ASN A 308 23.14 -11.55 10.39
C ASN A 308 23.53 -12.92 9.81
N ALA A 309 22.59 -13.87 9.69
CA ALA A 309 22.75 -15.15 9.01
C ALA A 309 22.27 -15.03 7.56
#